data_AF-A0A7D3WS31-F1
#
_entry.id   AF-A0A7D3WS31-F1
#
_cell.length_a   1.000
_cell.length_b   1.000
_cell.length_c   1.000
_cell.angle_alpha   90.00
_cell.angle_beta   90.00
_cell.angle_gamma   90.00
#
_symmetry.space_group_name_H-M   'P 1'
#
loop_
_entity.id
_entity.type
_entity.pdbx_description
1 polymer ?
#
loop_
_entity_poly.entity_id
_entity_poly.type
_entity_poly.pdbx_seq_one_letter_code
_entity_poly.pdbx_strand_id
1 'polypeptide(L)'
;MDDGRTFSLVIYDKLLPRWACALLLAFPFATQAQNVGIGTTAPTQPLDVNGNLRVRGLSGTDTRLLQVDAAGNLSPAATLYPATGAATGPLTPAPASTTASLNNPLVAVSGTLAVVLNRGTGTLSLYDMSNPAAPVLRGTASGITNGVEVAISGSTAAVLCNDTQTNGIGLTKLYTLGSGAPTLVNTLTPPAALSAYNGGIAMTGTSLYAVYDRGASNGYFYVYDVSAPASAMLLGTGNTGCYTP
;
A
#
# COMPACT_ATOMS: atom_id res chain seq x y z
N MET A 1 -14.29 41.56 -22.67
CA MET A 1 -13.90 42.90 -22.21
C MET A 1 -12.45 43.03 -22.60
N ASP A 2 -12.28 43.46 -23.84
CA ASP A 2 -10.99 43.76 -24.45
C ASP A 2 -10.74 45.22 -24.07
N ASP A 3 -9.94 45.44 -23.04
CA ASP A 3 -9.59 46.80 -22.62
C ASP A 3 -8.60 47.34 -23.63
N GLY A 4 -9.15 47.85 -24.74
CA GLY A 4 -8.46 48.46 -25.88
C GLY A 4 -7.62 49.66 -25.48
N ARG A 5 -6.51 49.41 -24.77
CA ARG A 5 -5.47 50.39 -24.52
C ARG A 5 -4.58 50.45 -25.76
N THR A 6 -5.05 51.16 -26.76
CA THR A 6 -4.17 51.73 -27.79
C THR A 6 -3.21 52.68 -27.09
N PHE A 7 -1.93 52.29 -27.01
CA PHE A 7 -0.87 53.21 -26.64
C PHE A 7 -0.70 54.24 -27.76
N SER A 8 -1.37 55.38 -27.62
CA SER A 8 -1.16 56.52 -28.51
C SER A 8 0.09 57.26 -28.04
N LEU A 9 1.19 57.08 -28.77
CA LEU A 9 2.42 57.84 -28.54
C LEU A 9 2.22 59.27 -29.05
N VAL A 10 1.75 60.15 -28.17
CA VAL A 10 1.67 61.58 -28.45
C VAL A 10 3.06 62.18 -28.29
N ILE A 11 3.79 62.35 -29.41
CA ILE A 11 5.04 63.09 -29.43
C ILE A 11 4.67 64.57 -29.39
N TYR A 12 4.85 65.21 -28.23
CA TYR A 12 4.70 66.66 -28.13
C TYR A 12 5.82 67.34 -28.92
N ASP A 13 5.43 68.20 -29.86
CA ASP A 13 6.30 68.98 -30.76
C ASP A 13 7.04 70.11 -30.03
N LYS A 14 7.66 69.80 -28.88
CA LYS A 14 8.60 70.70 -28.20
C LYS A 14 9.85 69.95 -27.75
N LEU A 15 10.85 70.04 -28.62
CA LEU A 15 12.28 70.07 -28.32
C LEU A 15 12.89 68.80 -27.68
N LEU A 16 12.55 67.62 -28.19
CA LEU A 16 13.50 66.50 -28.10
C LEU A 16 14.44 66.58 -29.32
N PRO A 17 15.77 66.70 -29.13
CA PRO A 17 16.69 66.81 -30.25
C PRO A 17 16.65 65.50 -31.07
N ARG A 18 16.86 65.58 -32.39
CA ARG A 18 16.61 64.44 -33.34
C ARG A 18 17.38 63.15 -32.99
N TRP A 19 18.45 63.25 -32.21
CA TRP A 19 19.22 62.11 -31.68
C TRP A 19 18.58 61.45 -30.45
N ALA A 20 17.69 62.13 -29.72
CA ALA A 20 16.96 61.58 -28.58
C ALA A 20 15.93 60.52 -29.01
N CYS A 21 15.29 60.69 -30.18
CA CYS A 21 14.47 59.61 -30.77
C CYS A 21 15.31 58.41 -31.20
N ALA A 22 16.54 58.63 -31.70
CA ALA A 22 17.46 57.56 -32.05
C ALA A 22 17.99 56.83 -30.80
N LEU A 23 18.17 57.53 -29.67
CA LEU A 23 18.54 56.92 -28.38
C LEU A 23 17.42 56.04 -27.81
N LEU A 24 16.16 56.41 -28.03
CA LEU A 24 15.00 55.60 -27.63
C LEU A 24 14.82 54.34 -28.50
N LEU A 25 15.24 54.40 -29.77
CA LEU A 25 15.27 53.26 -30.70
C LEU A 25 16.54 52.39 -30.56
N ALA A 26 17.56 52.87 -29.86
CA ALA A 26 18.83 52.19 -29.64
C ALA A 26 18.90 51.44 -28.30
N PHE A 27 17.83 51.42 -27.50
CA PHE A 27 17.71 50.42 -26.46
C PHE A 27 17.46 49.08 -27.15
N PRO A 28 18.42 48.12 -27.15
CA PRO A 28 18.03 46.76 -27.45
C PRO A 28 16.95 46.44 -26.42
N PHE A 29 15.73 46.16 -26.87
CA PHE A 29 14.87 45.28 -26.10
C PHE A 29 15.61 43.95 -26.05
N ALA A 30 16.58 43.86 -25.14
CA ALA A 30 17.20 42.61 -24.81
C ALA A 30 16.03 41.75 -24.37
N THR A 31 15.67 40.77 -25.20
CA THR A 31 14.79 39.67 -24.83
C THR A 31 15.54 38.82 -23.81
N GLN A 32 15.88 39.42 -22.67
CA GLN A 32 16.34 38.69 -21.51
C GLN A 32 15.10 37.92 -21.06
N ALA A 33 15.23 36.62 -20.85
CA ALA A 33 14.15 35.81 -20.31
C ALA A 33 13.75 36.40 -18.95
N GLN A 34 12.71 37.22 -18.95
CA GLN A 34 12.15 37.80 -17.74
C GLN A 34 11.13 36.80 -17.20
N ASN A 35 11.25 36.50 -15.92
CA ASN A 35 10.24 35.75 -15.18
C ASN A 35 8.90 36.48 -15.27
N VAL A 36 7.82 35.73 -15.49
CA VAL A 36 6.46 36.27 -15.53
C VAL A 36 5.88 36.24 -14.11
N GLY A 37 5.78 37.41 -13.48
CA GLY A 37 5.07 37.58 -12.21
C GLY A 37 3.62 38.01 -12.43
N ILE A 38 2.65 37.31 -11.84
CA ILE A 38 1.24 37.75 -11.78
C ILE A 38 0.89 38.03 -10.32
N GLY A 39 0.59 39.29 -9.98
CA GLY A 39 0.33 39.72 -8.61
C GLY A 39 1.59 39.87 -7.73
N THR A 40 2.79 39.81 -8.33
CA THR A 40 4.09 40.06 -7.69
C THR A 40 5.00 40.82 -8.64
N THR A 41 5.81 41.74 -8.11
CA THR A 41 6.84 42.49 -8.87
C THR A 41 8.23 41.89 -8.72
N ALA A 42 8.39 40.87 -7.89
CA ALA A 42 9.64 40.17 -7.64
C ALA A 42 9.43 38.65 -7.81
N PRO A 43 9.19 38.17 -9.05
CA PRO A 43 8.95 36.75 -9.32
C PRO A 43 10.20 35.92 -9.03
N THR A 44 10.04 34.86 -8.22
CA THR A 44 11.13 33.98 -7.77
C THR A 44 11.36 32.78 -8.70
N GLN A 45 10.47 32.58 -9.67
CA GLN A 45 10.51 31.51 -10.67
C GLN A 45 10.08 32.05 -12.05
N PRO A 46 10.37 31.34 -13.16
CA PRO A 46 9.96 31.74 -14.51
C PRO A 46 8.47 32.07 -14.68
N LEU A 47 7.60 31.44 -13.88
CA LEU A 47 6.22 31.85 -13.69
C LEU A 47 5.93 31.84 -12.19
N ASP A 48 5.57 32.98 -11.61
CA ASP A 48 5.26 33.15 -10.20
C ASP A 48 3.92 33.87 -10.04
N VAL A 49 2.94 33.21 -9.41
CA VAL A 49 1.58 33.73 -9.25
C VAL A 49 1.29 33.89 -7.77
N ASN A 50 1.19 35.14 -7.31
CA ASN A 50 0.76 35.46 -5.96
C ASN A 50 -0.78 35.52 -5.92
N GLY A 51 -1.40 34.34 -5.93
CA GLY A 51 -2.85 34.18 -5.97
C GLY A 51 -3.28 32.83 -6.55
N ASN A 52 -4.50 32.76 -7.09
CA ASN A 52 -5.03 31.54 -7.68
C ASN A 52 -4.63 31.42 -9.17
N LEU A 53 -4.14 30.25 -9.56
CA LEU A 53 -3.91 29.89 -10.97
C LEU A 53 -5.11 29.10 -11.52
N ARG A 54 -5.66 29.54 -12.66
CA ARG A 54 -6.67 28.78 -13.42
C ARG A 54 -6.13 28.34 -14.77
N VAL A 55 -5.95 27.03 -14.96
CA VAL A 55 -5.53 26.44 -16.22
C VAL A 55 -6.76 25.95 -17.00
N ARG A 56 -6.96 26.47 -18.21
CA ARG A 56 -8.05 26.05 -19.13
C ARG A 56 -7.59 24.86 -19.98
N GLY A 57 -8.53 24.08 -20.52
CA GLY A 57 -8.20 22.89 -21.32
C GLY A 57 -7.97 21.61 -20.50
N LEU A 58 -7.97 21.72 -19.16
CA LEU A 58 -7.99 20.59 -18.22
C LEU A 58 -9.42 20.27 -17.74
N SER A 59 -10.43 20.59 -18.56
CA SER A 59 -11.85 20.51 -18.20
C SER A 59 -12.39 19.08 -18.19
N GLY A 60 -13.22 18.78 -17.20
CA GLY A 60 -14.12 17.62 -17.18
C GLY A 60 -15.03 17.70 -15.94
N THR A 61 -15.92 16.73 -15.77
CA THR A 61 -16.77 16.61 -14.56
C THR A 61 -15.97 15.98 -13.42
N ASP A 62 -16.14 16.43 -12.17
CA ASP A 62 -15.50 15.95 -10.91
C ASP A 62 -14.17 16.61 -10.48
N THR A 63 -13.87 16.49 -9.17
CA THR A 63 -12.59 16.86 -8.54
C THR A 63 -11.48 15.96 -9.06
N ARG A 64 -10.53 16.52 -9.81
CA ARG A 64 -9.38 15.81 -10.37
C ARG A 64 -8.09 16.22 -9.69
N LEU A 65 -7.20 15.25 -9.50
CA LEU A 65 -5.79 15.53 -9.28
C LEU A 65 -5.15 15.95 -10.61
N LEU A 66 -4.14 16.83 -10.55
CA LEU A 66 -3.29 17.16 -11.68
C LEU A 66 -2.04 16.29 -11.62
N GLN A 67 -1.62 15.71 -12.75
CA GLN A 67 -0.36 14.98 -12.85
C GLN A 67 0.68 15.73 -13.69
N VAL A 68 1.92 15.51 -13.26
CA VAL A 68 3.24 15.75 -13.88
C VAL A 68 3.63 14.78 -15.00
N ASP A 69 3.65 15.07 -16.31
CA ASP A 69 4.35 14.15 -17.25
C ASP A 69 5.89 14.31 -17.17
N ALA A 70 6.65 13.39 -17.80
CA ALA A 70 8.12 13.44 -17.78
C ALA A 70 8.71 14.69 -18.48
N ALA A 71 7.91 15.37 -19.30
CA ALA A 71 8.28 16.60 -19.98
C ALA A 71 7.84 17.86 -19.20
N GLY A 72 7.22 17.71 -18.02
CA GLY A 72 6.78 18.83 -17.19
C GLY A 72 5.37 19.35 -17.49
N ASN A 73 4.58 18.67 -18.34
CA ASN A 73 3.23 19.14 -18.68
C ASN A 73 2.20 18.71 -17.63
N LEU A 74 1.30 19.64 -17.32
CA LEU A 74 0.14 19.38 -16.45
C LEU A 74 -0.98 18.71 -17.24
N SER A 75 -1.50 17.60 -16.74
CA SER A 75 -2.70 16.93 -17.29
C SER A 75 -3.64 16.44 -16.17
N PRO A 76 -4.94 16.20 -16.44
CA PRO A 76 -5.86 15.68 -15.43
C PRO A 76 -5.59 14.19 -15.20
N ALA A 77 -5.38 13.77 -13.94
CA ALA A 77 -5.35 12.36 -13.58
C ALA A 77 -6.79 11.88 -13.34
N ALA A 78 -7.24 10.88 -14.10
CA ALA A 78 -8.59 10.32 -13.97
C ALA A 78 -8.75 9.41 -12.73
N THR A 79 -7.67 8.97 -12.07
CA THR A 79 -7.77 8.00 -10.97
C THR A 79 -6.46 7.95 -10.16
N LEU A 80 -6.55 8.00 -8.82
CA LEU A 80 -5.42 7.73 -7.90
C LEU A 80 -4.90 6.29 -8.01
N TYR A 81 -5.75 5.40 -8.51
CA TYR A 81 -5.49 3.99 -8.74
C TYR A 81 -6.03 3.67 -10.13
N PRO A 82 -5.20 3.28 -11.12
CA PRO A 82 -5.73 2.77 -12.38
C PRO A 82 -6.80 1.71 -12.07
N ALA A 83 -8.03 1.93 -12.53
CA ALA A 83 -9.19 1.08 -12.23
C ALA A 83 -9.02 -0.37 -12.74
N THR A 84 -7.95 -0.63 -13.50
CA THR A 84 -7.35 -1.94 -13.74
C THR A 84 -5.83 -1.78 -13.66
N GLY A 85 -5.32 -1.63 -12.43
CA GLY A 85 -3.90 -1.46 -12.13
C GLY A 85 -3.05 -2.72 -12.32
N ALA A 86 -3.16 -3.39 -13.46
CA ALA A 86 -1.94 -3.89 -14.07
C ALA A 86 -1.17 -2.63 -14.50
N ALA A 87 0.08 -2.48 -14.09
CA ALA A 87 0.95 -1.53 -14.74
C ALA A 87 0.81 -1.77 -16.25
N THR A 88 0.31 -0.78 -16.99
CA THR A 88 0.13 -0.89 -18.45
C THR A 88 1.46 -0.70 -19.20
N GLY A 89 2.58 -0.65 -18.48
CA GLY A 89 3.91 -0.88 -19.00
C GLY A 89 4.43 -2.26 -18.56
N PRO A 90 5.41 -2.84 -19.24
CA PRO A 90 6.08 -4.03 -18.74
C PRO A 90 6.59 -3.72 -17.34
N LEU A 91 6.01 -4.37 -16.33
CA LEU A 91 6.63 -4.45 -15.03
C LEU A 91 8.07 -4.90 -15.31
N THR A 92 9.02 -4.05 -14.96
CA THR A 92 10.44 -4.26 -15.22
C THR A 92 11.12 -4.12 -13.87
N PRO A 93 11.38 -5.25 -13.19
CA PRO A 93 11.24 -6.65 -13.65
C PRO A 93 9.77 -7.12 -13.73
N ALA A 94 9.49 -8.08 -14.62
CA ALA A 94 8.18 -8.69 -14.74
C ALA A 94 7.84 -9.47 -13.46
N PRO A 95 6.55 -9.69 -13.12
CA PRO A 95 6.19 -10.55 -12.00
C PRO A 95 6.84 -11.91 -12.18
N ALA A 96 7.61 -12.32 -11.18
CA ALA A 96 8.32 -13.58 -11.18
C ALA A 96 7.37 -14.80 -11.25
N SER A 97 6.18 -14.67 -10.68
CA SER A 97 5.13 -15.69 -10.64
C SER A 97 3.79 -15.04 -10.34
N THR A 98 2.70 -15.59 -10.87
CA THR A 98 1.34 -15.18 -10.53
C THR A 98 0.55 -16.37 -9.97
N THR A 99 -0.11 -16.15 -8.84
CA THR A 99 -1.03 -17.12 -8.24
C THR A 99 -2.45 -16.70 -8.58
N ALA A 100 -3.13 -17.49 -9.41
CA ALA A 100 -4.53 -17.25 -9.72
C ALA A 100 -5.45 -17.63 -8.55
N SER A 101 -6.66 -17.06 -8.52
CA SER A 101 -7.74 -17.45 -7.60
C SER A 101 -7.49 -17.18 -6.11
N LEU A 102 -6.66 -16.18 -5.78
CA LEU A 102 -6.57 -15.68 -4.41
C LEU A 102 -7.88 -14.98 -4.03
N ASN A 103 -8.46 -15.39 -2.91
CA ASN A 103 -9.64 -14.76 -2.34
C ASN A 103 -9.37 -14.42 -0.86
N ASN A 104 -9.13 -13.14 -0.60
CA ASN A 104 -8.69 -12.63 0.71
C ASN A 104 -7.42 -13.37 1.21
N PRO A 105 -6.29 -13.23 0.50
CA PRO A 105 -5.03 -13.88 0.85
C PRO A 105 -4.35 -13.19 2.04
N LEU A 106 -3.67 -13.98 2.86
CA LEU A 106 -2.79 -13.55 3.93
C LEU A 106 -1.41 -14.18 3.71
N VAL A 107 -0.35 -13.45 4.02
CA VAL A 107 1.02 -13.91 3.78
C VAL A 107 1.86 -13.76 5.04
N ALA A 108 2.71 -14.75 5.30
CA ALA A 108 3.75 -14.65 6.31
C ALA A 108 5.08 -15.20 5.75
N VAL A 109 6.19 -14.63 6.21
CA VAL A 109 7.54 -14.95 5.71
C VAL A 109 8.51 -15.20 6.87
N SER A 110 9.41 -16.15 6.71
CA SER A 110 10.52 -16.39 7.63
C SER A 110 11.71 -16.93 6.86
N GLY A 111 12.82 -16.18 6.88
CA GLY A 111 13.99 -16.51 6.07
C GLY A 111 13.63 -16.59 4.58
N THR A 112 13.91 -17.73 3.95
CA THR A 112 13.58 -17.98 2.54
C THR A 112 12.20 -18.62 2.34
N LEU A 113 11.40 -18.82 3.38
CA LEU A 113 10.07 -19.42 3.24
C LEU A 113 8.98 -18.35 3.28
N ALA A 114 7.99 -18.49 2.41
CA ALA A 114 6.73 -17.75 2.49
C ALA A 114 5.55 -18.72 2.52
N VAL A 115 4.55 -18.41 3.32
CA VAL A 115 3.27 -19.11 3.34
C VAL A 115 2.17 -18.15 2.93
N VAL A 116 1.31 -18.59 2.02
CA VAL A 116 0.14 -17.84 1.57
C VAL A 116 -1.11 -18.61 1.98
N LEU A 117 -1.85 -18.06 2.92
CA LEU A 117 -3.17 -18.53 3.32
C LEU A 117 -4.22 -17.88 2.40
N ASN A 118 -4.97 -18.69 1.67
CA ASN A 118 -6.11 -18.24 0.88
C ASN A 118 -7.40 -18.54 1.66
N ARG A 119 -8.01 -17.50 2.25
CA ARG A 119 -9.17 -17.66 3.15
C ARG A 119 -10.39 -18.18 2.42
N GLY A 120 -10.64 -17.70 1.20
CA GLY A 120 -11.83 -18.10 0.44
C GLY A 120 -11.81 -19.56 -0.01
N THR A 121 -10.63 -20.12 -0.31
CA THR A 121 -10.49 -21.54 -0.69
C THR A 121 -10.06 -22.45 0.47
N GLY A 122 -9.64 -21.88 1.60
CA GLY A 122 -9.18 -22.63 2.76
C GLY A 122 -7.87 -23.40 2.53
N THR A 123 -6.96 -22.82 1.73
CA THR A 123 -5.69 -23.44 1.34
C THR A 123 -4.48 -22.69 1.91
N LEU A 124 -3.40 -23.41 2.22
CA LEU A 124 -2.12 -22.87 2.65
C LEU A 124 -1.01 -23.32 1.70
N SER A 125 -0.48 -22.39 0.92
CA SER A 125 0.57 -22.63 -0.07
C SER A 125 1.93 -22.24 0.49
N LEU A 126 2.92 -23.13 0.38
CA LEU A 126 4.31 -22.89 0.78
C LEU A 126 5.16 -22.56 -0.44
N TYR A 127 5.88 -21.44 -0.36
CA TYR A 127 6.81 -20.98 -1.37
C TYR A 127 8.24 -20.96 -0.83
N ASP A 128 9.16 -21.37 -1.68
CA ASP A 128 10.58 -21.12 -1.54
C ASP A 128 10.93 -19.78 -2.22
N MET A 129 11.50 -18.87 -1.46
CA MET A 129 11.96 -17.55 -1.87
C MET A 129 13.49 -17.44 -1.83
N SER A 130 14.23 -18.56 -1.90
CA SER A 130 15.69 -18.53 -1.96
C SER A 130 16.22 -17.71 -3.15
N ASN A 131 15.41 -17.61 -4.22
CA ASN A 131 15.54 -16.56 -5.23
C ASN A 131 14.29 -15.66 -5.21
N PRO A 132 14.35 -14.44 -4.63
CA PRO A 132 13.21 -13.52 -4.59
C PRO A 132 12.68 -13.11 -5.97
N ALA A 133 13.52 -13.19 -7.01
CA ALA A 133 13.13 -12.92 -8.40
C ALA A 133 12.50 -14.13 -9.09
N ALA A 134 12.44 -15.30 -8.43
CA ALA A 134 11.78 -16.51 -8.93
C ALA A 134 11.25 -17.39 -7.77
N PRO A 135 10.19 -16.97 -7.06
CA PRO A 135 9.59 -17.79 -6.00
C PRO A 135 9.05 -19.13 -6.55
N VAL A 136 9.30 -20.23 -5.84
CA VAL A 136 8.92 -21.60 -6.25
C VAL A 136 7.87 -22.17 -5.30
N LEU A 137 6.72 -22.61 -5.81
CA LEU A 137 5.71 -23.32 -5.02
C LEU A 137 6.24 -24.72 -4.63
N ARG A 138 6.38 -24.99 -3.32
CA ARG A 138 6.72 -26.32 -2.78
C ARG A 138 5.49 -27.22 -2.65
N GLY A 139 4.33 -26.64 -2.39
CA GLY A 139 3.07 -27.37 -2.34
C GLY A 139 1.98 -26.61 -1.60
N THR A 140 0.76 -27.15 -1.64
CA THR A 140 -0.43 -26.54 -1.05
C THR A 140 -1.16 -27.54 -0.17
N ALA A 141 -1.46 -27.15 1.06
CA ALA A 141 -2.34 -27.86 1.97
C ALA A 141 -3.77 -27.29 1.91
N SER A 142 -4.75 -28.09 2.31
CA SER A 142 -6.17 -27.73 2.33
C SER A 142 -6.79 -28.04 3.71
N GLY A 143 -8.06 -27.71 3.90
CA GLY A 143 -8.80 -28.03 5.13
C GLY A 143 -8.69 -26.95 6.21
N ILE A 144 -8.42 -25.71 5.81
CA ILE A 144 -8.47 -24.55 6.69
C ILE A 144 -9.82 -23.86 6.49
N THR A 145 -10.76 -24.14 7.37
CA THR A 145 -12.06 -23.46 7.35
C THR A 145 -11.89 -22.08 8.00
N ASN A 146 -12.42 -21.03 7.34
CA ASN A 146 -12.45 -19.66 7.88
C ASN A 146 -11.13 -19.22 8.55
N GLY A 147 -10.04 -19.28 7.77
CA GLY A 147 -8.73 -18.77 8.20
C GLY A 147 -8.82 -17.29 8.56
N VAL A 148 -8.08 -16.87 9.59
CA VAL A 148 -8.07 -15.50 10.14
C VAL A 148 -6.69 -14.88 9.97
N GLU A 149 -5.64 -15.58 10.35
CA GLU A 149 -4.25 -15.09 10.28
C GLU A 149 -3.28 -16.26 10.11
N VAL A 150 -2.11 -15.99 9.54
CA VAL A 150 -1.00 -16.93 9.42
C VAL A 150 0.27 -16.30 9.97
N ALA A 151 1.05 -17.08 10.71
CA ALA A 151 2.36 -16.72 11.21
C ALA A 151 3.37 -17.83 10.93
N ILE A 152 4.65 -17.49 10.80
CA ILE A 152 5.73 -18.45 10.55
C ILE A 152 6.97 -18.05 11.37
N SER A 153 7.66 -19.06 11.92
CA SER A 153 8.97 -18.92 12.53
C SER A 153 9.82 -20.14 12.18
N GLY A 154 10.92 -19.93 11.48
CA GLY A 154 11.75 -21.01 10.95
C GLY A 154 10.95 -21.94 10.03
N SER A 155 10.89 -23.22 10.38
CA SER A 155 10.18 -24.28 9.64
C SER A 155 8.79 -24.60 10.20
N THR A 156 8.24 -23.76 11.09
CA THR A 156 6.91 -23.96 11.68
C THR A 156 5.99 -22.82 11.28
N ALA A 157 4.79 -23.16 10.79
CA ALA A 157 3.73 -22.19 10.57
C ALA A 157 2.56 -22.45 11.52
N ALA A 158 1.89 -21.37 11.92
CA ALA A 158 0.64 -21.40 12.65
C ALA A 158 -0.43 -20.70 11.81
N VAL A 159 -1.62 -21.28 11.78
CA VAL A 159 -2.80 -20.67 11.16
C VAL A 159 -3.87 -20.54 12.23
N LEU A 160 -4.31 -19.31 12.47
CA LEU A 160 -5.49 -19.02 13.27
C LEU A 160 -6.72 -19.18 12.37
N CYS A 161 -7.70 -19.96 12.80
CA CYS A 161 -8.90 -20.25 12.03
C CYS A 161 -10.10 -20.50 12.95
N ASN A 162 -11.32 -20.50 12.41
CA ASN A 162 -12.49 -21.00 13.15
C ASN A 162 -13.01 -22.27 12.48
N ASP A 163 -13.32 -23.29 13.27
CA ASP A 163 -13.99 -24.47 12.73
C ASP A 163 -15.51 -24.32 12.84
N THR A 164 -16.18 -24.32 11.69
CA THR A 164 -17.65 -24.30 11.58
C THR A 164 -18.30 -25.52 12.22
N GLN A 165 -17.56 -26.63 12.39
CA GLN A 165 -18.03 -27.85 13.06
C GLN A 165 -18.02 -27.73 14.59
N THR A 166 -17.33 -26.72 15.14
CA THR A 166 -17.16 -26.52 16.59
C THR A 166 -17.96 -25.34 17.13
N ASN A 167 -19.08 -24.99 16.51
CA ASN A 167 -19.88 -23.81 16.87
C ASN A 167 -19.09 -22.48 16.82
N GLY A 168 -18.06 -22.38 15.96
CA GLY A 168 -17.28 -21.15 15.79
C GLY A 168 -16.17 -20.95 16.81
N ILE A 169 -15.72 -22.02 17.48
CA ILE A 169 -14.49 -21.98 18.30
C ILE A 169 -13.29 -21.70 17.38
N GLY A 170 -12.46 -20.76 17.83
CA GLY A 170 -11.18 -20.43 17.24
C GLY A 170 -10.17 -21.52 17.56
N LEU A 171 -9.41 -21.93 16.55
CA LEU A 171 -8.38 -22.95 16.62
C LEU A 171 -7.07 -22.37 16.08
N THR A 172 -5.94 -22.86 16.58
CA THR A 172 -4.64 -22.63 15.95
C THR A 172 -4.06 -23.92 15.42
N LYS A 173 -4.05 -24.05 14.09
CA LYS A 173 -3.47 -25.19 13.37
C LYS A 173 -1.97 -24.97 13.20
N LEU A 174 -1.17 -25.93 13.66
CA LEU A 174 0.29 -25.91 13.52
C LEU A 174 0.73 -26.82 12.38
N TYR A 175 1.61 -26.30 11.53
CA TYR A 175 2.15 -26.98 10.38
C TYR A 175 3.68 -27.03 10.44
N THR A 176 4.26 -28.15 10.01
CA THR A 176 5.68 -28.22 9.68
C THR A 176 5.89 -27.95 8.19
N LEU A 177 6.93 -27.18 7.88
CA LEU A 177 7.29 -26.75 6.53
C LEU A 177 8.54 -27.49 6.07
N GLY A 178 8.35 -28.40 5.12
CA GLY A 178 9.42 -29.19 4.52
C GLY A 178 9.68 -28.82 3.07
N SER A 179 10.06 -29.81 2.25
CA SER A 179 10.24 -29.67 0.80
C SER A 179 8.94 -29.72 0.01
N GLY A 180 7.83 -30.20 0.61
CA GLY A 180 6.52 -30.32 -0.03
C GLY A 180 5.46 -29.39 0.57
N ALA A 181 4.19 -29.78 0.46
CA ALA A 181 3.07 -29.06 1.07
C ALA A 181 3.21 -28.96 2.61
N PRO A 182 2.69 -27.88 3.24
CA PRO A 182 2.60 -27.79 4.69
C PRO A 182 1.90 -29.00 5.30
N THR A 183 2.50 -29.62 6.32
CA THR A 183 1.93 -30.80 6.97
C THR A 183 1.32 -30.39 8.30
N LEU A 184 0.01 -30.58 8.48
CA LEU A 184 -0.67 -30.33 9.76
C LEU A 184 -0.16 -31.33 10.80
N VAL A 185 0.38 -30.84 11.91
CA VAL A 185 0.93 -31.68 12.99
C VAL A 185 0.17 -31.53 14.30
N ASN A 186 -0.55 -30.43 14.50
CA ASN A 186 -1.33 -30.20 15.71
C ASN A 186 -2.45 -29.18 15.46
N THR A 187 -3.52 -29.26 16.24
CA THR A 187 -4.58 -28.25 16.29
C THR A 187 -4.82 -27.90 17.74
N LEU A 188 -4.45 -26.67 18.10
CA LEU A 188 -4.63 -26.14 19.44
C LEU A 188 -6.02 -25.54 19.58
N THR A 189 -6.72 -25.96 20.63
CA THR A 189 -7.97 -25.36 21.06
C THR A 189 -7.68 -24.48 22.27
N PRO A 190 -8.07 -23.19 22.28
CA PRO A 190 -7.89 -22.33 23.44
C PRO A 190 -8.68 -22.90 24.63
N PRO A 191 -8.12 -22.89 25.85
CA PRO A 191 -8.75 -23.44 27.06
C PRO A 191 -10.20 -22.98 27.30
N ALA A 192 -10.51 -21.72 27.00
CA ALA A 192 -11.84 -21.15 27.21
C ALA A 192 -12.77 -21.28 25.98
N ALA A 193 -12.42 -22.08 24.97
CA ALA A 193 -13.22 -22.32 23.76
C ALA A 193 -13.72 -21.02 23.09
N LEU A 194 -12.79 -20.06 22.96
CA LEU A 194 -13.04 -18.71 22.47
C LEU A 194 -13.05 -18.66 20.94
N SER A 195 -13.59 -17.59 20.36
CA SER A 195 -13.60 -17.38 18.91
C SER A 195 -12.28 -16.78 18.41
N ALA A 196 -11.96 -16.99 17.13
CA ALA A 196 -10.82 -16.37 16.49
C ALA A 196 -11.18 -15.19 15.55
N TYR A 197 -12.47 -14.81 15.37
CA TYR A 197 -12.87 -13.84 14.33
C TYR A 197 -12.10 -12.51 14.35
N ASN A 198 -11.88 -11.93 15.54
CA ASN A 198 -11.09 -10.71 15.74
C ASN A 198 -9.77 -11.00 16.46
N GLY A 199 -9.34 -12.26 16.43
CA GLY A 199 -8.10 -12.70 17.04
C GLY A 199 -6.90 -12.38 16.17
N GLY A 200 -5.72 -12.74 16.68
CA GLY A 200 -4.48 -12.67 15.91
C GLY A 200 -3.42 -13.60 16.46
N ILE A 201 -2.41 -13.89 15.66
CA ILE A 201 -1.27 -14.74 16.02
C ILE A 201 0.05 -14.12 15.59
N ALA A 202 1.09 -14.34 16.40
CA ALA A 202 2.46 -14.01 16.06
C ALA A 202 3.40 -15.10 16.56
N MET A 203 4.55 -15.26 15.91
CA MET A 203 5.56 -16.23 16.32
C MET A 203 6.94 -15.59 16.40
N THR A 204 7.73 -16.00 17.39
CA THR A 204 9.17 -15.68 17.46
C THR A 204 9.93 -16.86 18.05
N GLY A 205 10.97 -17.33 17.37
CA GLY A 205 11.68 -18.54 17.77
C GLY A 205 10.70 -19.71 17.92
N THR A 206 10.68 -20.31 19.12
CA THR A 206 9.77 -21.42 19.47
C THR A 206 8.50 -20.97 20.18
N SER A 207 8.26 -19.67 20.34
CA SER A 207 7.06 -19.15 21.00
C SER A 207 6.00 -18.75 19.99
N LEU A 208 4.77 -19.23 20.22
CA LEU A 208 3.56 -18.79 19.53
C LEU A 208 2.72 -17.96 20.49
N TYR A 209 2.33 -16.77 20.06
CA TYR A 209 1.42 -15.88 20.75
C TYR A 209 0.09 -15.89 20.02
N ALA A 210 -1.00 -16.16 20.71
CA ALA A 210 -2.34 -16.22 20.13
C ALA A 210 -3.33 -15.41 20.95
N VAL A 211 -4.03 -14.50 20.30
CA VAL A 211 -5.17 -13.76 20.85
C VAL A 211 -6.44 -14.38 20.29
N TYR A 212 -7.34 -14.76 21.17
CA TYR A 212 -8.69 -15.17 20.82
C TYR A 212 -9.67 -14.16 21.40
N ASP A 213 -10.74 -13.93 20.66
CA ASP A 213 -11.81 -13.01 21.02
C ASP A 213 -12.98 -13.75 21.69
N ARG A 214 -13.68 -13.06 22.59
CA ARG A 214 -14.91 -13.54 23.20
C ARG A 214 -16.06 -12.55 22.96
N GLY A 215 -16.31 -12.14 21.72
CA GLY A 215 -17.47 -11.32 21.38
C GLY A 215 -17.61 -10.10 22.31
N ALA A 216 -18.76 -9.96 23.01
CA ALA A 216 -19.02 -8.87 23.95
C ALA A 216 -18.25 -8.95 25.29
N SER A 217 -17.09 -9.59 25.33
CA SER A 217 -16.25 -9.79 26.52
C SER A 217 -14.77 -9.72 26.17
N ASN A 218 -13.91 -9.64 27.17
CA ASN A 218 -12.48 -9.55 26.95
C ASN A 218 -11.93 -10.74 26.15
N GLY A 219 -11.00 -10.45 25.23
CA GLY A 219 -10.16 -11.45 24.60
C GLY A 219 -9.15 -12.05 25.56
N TYR A 220 -8.56 -13.18 25.16
CA TYR A 220 -7.52 -13.84 25.92
C TYR A 220 -6.28 -14.00 25.05
N PHE A 221 -5.14 -13.72 25.66
CA PHE A 221 -3.82 -13.93 25.11
C PHE A 221 -3.23 -15.21 25.69
N TYR A 222 -2.77 -16.09 24.81
CA TYR A 222 -2.12 -17.34 25.15
C TYR A 222 -0.73 -17.37 24.56
N VAL A 223 0.21 -17.90 25.32
CA VAL A 223 1.58 -18.15 24.87
C VAL A 223 1.82 -19.64 24.88
N TYR A 224 2.24 -20.20 23.75
CA TYR A 224 2.56 -21.61 23.60
C TYR A 224 4.04 -21.79 23.27
N ASP A 225 4.67 -22.82 23.83
CA ASP A 225 5.92 -23.36 23.31
C ASP A 225 5.58 -24.34 22.17
N VAL A 226 6.15 -24.05 21.01
CA VAL A 226 6.05 -24.85 19.79
C VAL A 226 7.42 -25.37 19.35
N SER A 227 8.37 -25.50 20.28
CA SER A 227 9.66 -26.16 20.06
C SER A 227 9.50 -27.57 19.47
N ALA A 228 8.44 -28.29 19.89
CA ALA A 228 7.94 -29.51 19.27
C ALA A 228 6.47 -29.28 18.84
N PRO A 229 6.20 -28.84 17.60
CA PRO A 229 4.86 -28.41 17.19
C PRO A 229 3.75 -29.47 17.34
N ALA A 230 4.09 -30.75 17.15
CA ALA A 230 3.16 -31.88 17.34
C ALA A 230 2.71 -32.06 18.80
N SER A 231 3.49 -31.57 19.76
CA SER A 231 3.24 -31.66 21.20
C SER A 231 3.40 -30.29 21.87
N ALA A 232 2.92 -29.24 21.19
CA ALA A 232 3.01 -27.87 21.68
C ALA A 232 2.33 -27.73 23.05
N MET A 233 2.93 -26.89 23.90
CA MET A 233 2.55 -26.74 25.30
C MET A 233 2.14 -25.30 25.60
N LEU A 234 1.07 -25.11 26.38
CA LEU A 234 0.69 -23.80 26.89
C LEU A 234 1.68 -23.35 27.98
N LEU A 235 2.33 -22.20 27.79
CA LEU A 235 3.26 -21.60 28.75
C LEU A 235 2.57 -20.60 29.69
N GLY A 236 1.59 -19.86 29.20
CA GLY A 236 0.95 -18.81 29.98
C GLY A 236 -0.30 -18.24 29.33
N THR A 237 -1.11 -17.57 30.14
CA THR A 237 -2.34 -16.90 29.72
C THR A 237 -2.41 -15.49 30.31
N GLY A 238 -3.09 -14.59 29.62
CA GLY A 238 -3.41 -13.25 30.09
C GLY A 238 -4.77 -12.81 29.56
N ASN A 239 -5.58 -12.19 30.42
CA ASN A 239 -6.79 -11.50 29.99
C ASN A 239 -6.37 -10.19 29.33
N THR A 240 -6.77 -9.93 28.08
CA THR A 240 -6.32 -8.73 27.37
C THR A 240 -7.02 -7.46 27.83
N GLY A 241 -8.05 -7.53 28.68
CA GLY A 241 -8.61 -6.37 29.39
C GLY A 241 -9.21 -5.24 28.54
N CYS A 242 -9.06 -5.27 27.22
CA CYS A 242 -9.25 -4.11 26.34
C CYS A 242 -10.69 -3.92 25.84
N TYR A 243 -11.72 -4.47 26.50
CA TYR A 243 -13.10 -4.12 26.18
C TYR A 243 -13.73 -3.34 27.34
N THR A 244 -13.73 -2.01 27.22
CA THR A 244 -14.70 -1.15 27.91
C THR A 244 -15.59 -0.52 26.84
N PRO A 245 -16.89 -0.88 26.76
CA PRO A 245 -17.81 -0.35 25.77
C PRO A 245 -17.98 1.17 25.86
#